data_AF-A0AAN8F2P0-F1
#
_entry.id   AF-A0AAN8F2P0-F1
#
_cell.length_a   1.000
_cell.length_b   1.000
_cell.length_c   1.000
_cell.angle_alpha   90.00
_cell.angle_beta   90.00
_cell.angle_gamma   90.00
#
_symmetry.space_group_name_H-M   'P 1'
#
loop_
_entity.id
_entity.type
_entity.pdbx_description
1 polymer ?
#
loop_
_entity_poly.entity_id
_entity_poly.type
_entity_poly.pdbx_seq_one_letter_code
_entity_poly.pdbx_strand_id
1 'polypeptide(L)'
;MQLGNVLVCDYHGRTTARTHRPVAVKTEKYSKSMLHIEVAVLKAANAAKAKHFCELIDYGSNKPEYVYVVMTLLFKDLHKLRSEMHEKKFTPGTSIRLSLQSLRVR
;
A
#
# COMPACT_ATOMS: atom_id res chain seq x y z
N MET A 1 -6.35 -8.36 10.16
CA MET A 1 -5.01 -8.19 10.78
C MET A 1 -4.65 -6.70 10.69
N GLN A 2 -4.36 -6.05 11.82
CA GLN A 2 -4.11 -4.61 11.87
C GLN A 2 -2.60 -4.34 11.89
N LEU A 3 -2.10 -3.63 10.87
CA LEU A 3 -0.71 -3.17 10.79
C LEU A 3 -0.71 -1.65 10.99
N GLY A 4 -0.90 -1.21 12.24
CA GLY A 4 -1.07 0.22 12.56
C GLY A 4 -2.45 0.78 12.14
N ASN A 5 -2.48 1.95 11.51
CA ASN A 5 -3.72 2.58 10.97
C ASN A 5 -4.20 1.92 9.65
N VAL A 6 -3.61 0.79 9.27
CA VAL A 6 -3.94 0.05 8.05
C VAL A 6 -4.70 -1.23 8.40
N LEU A 7 -5.89 -1.35 7.80
CA LEU A 7 -6.77 -2.50 7.91
C LEU A 7 -6.76 -3.29 6.61
N VAL A 8 -6.84 -4.61 6.72
CA VAL A 8 -7.12 -5.48 5.57
C VAL A 8 -8.62 -5.58 5.41
N CYS A 9 -9.13 -5.27 4.23
CA CYS A 9 -10.56 -5.31 3.92
C CYS A 9 -10.80 -6.04 2.60
N ASP A 10 -11.96 -6.68 2.47
CA ASP A 10 -12.46 -7.07 1.15
C ASP A 10 -13.05 -5.83 0.48
N TYR A 11 -12.53 -5.48 -0.69
CA TYR A 11 -13.01 -4.30 -1.43
C TYR A 11 -14.06 -4.70 -2.45
N HIS A 12 -15.25 -4.13 -2.30
CA HIS A 12 -16.31 -4.19 -3.30
C HIS A 12 -16.22 -2.95 -4.20
N GLY A 13 -15.64 -3.11 -5.38
CA GLY A 13 -15.50 -2.02 -6.34
C GLY A 13 -16.86 -1.46 -6.79
N ARG A 14 -16.87 -0.20 -7.24
CA ARG A 14 -18.06 0.48 -7.80
C ARG A 14 -18.42 0.04 -9.23
N THR A 15 -17.62 -0.82 -9.86
CA THR A 15 -17.81 -1.31 -11.24
C THR A 15 -18.49 -2.68 -11.30
N THR A 16 -19.22 -2.92 -12.39
CA THR A 16 -20.18 -4.02 -12.61
C THR A 16 -19.62 -5.44 -12.64
N ALA A 17 -18.30 -5.64 -12.51
CA ALA A 17 -17.68 -6.96 -12.41
C ALA A 17 -17.24 -7.22 -10.96
N ARG A 18 -18.00 -8.06 -10.23
CA ARG A 18 -17.70 -8.46 -8.85
C ARG A 18 -16.41 -9.29 -8.80
N THR A 19 -15.27 -8.64 -8.61
CA THR A 19 -14.03 -9.32 -8.22
C THR A 19 -13.72 -8.95 -6.76
N HIS A 20 -13.93 -9.90 -5.85
CA HIS A 20 -13.45 -9.80 -4.47
C HIS A 20 -11.91 -9.77 -4.51
N ARG A 21 -11.31 -8.63 -4.19
CA ARG A 21 -9.87 -8.53 -3.96
C ARG A 21 -9.59 -7.99 -2.57
N PRO A 22 -8.68 -8.62 -1.80
CA PRO A 22 -8.24 -8.05 -0.54
C PRO A 22 -7.43 -6.78 -0.80
N VAL A 23 -7.68 -5.76 0.00
CA VAL A 23 -7.03 -4.44 -0.08
C VAL A 23 -6.50 -4.01 1.28
N ALA A 24 -5.57 -3.07 1.25
CA ALA A 24 -5.14 -2.33 2.43
C ALA A 24 -5.89 -0.99 2.47
N VAL A 25 -6.56 -0.71 3.58
CA VAL A 25 -7.25 0.55 3.84
C VAL A 25 -6.52 1.27 4.95
N LYS A 26 -5.95 2.43 4.65
CA LYS A 26 -5.37 3.31 5.67
C LYS A 26 -6.36 4.42 5.99
N THR A 27 -6.59 4.66 7.27
CA THR A 27 -7.57 5.64 7.75
C THR A 27 -6.94 6.60 8.76
N GLU A 28 -7.28 7.88 8.67
CA GLU A 28 -6.82 8.92 9.59
C GLU A 28 -7.97 9.84 9.99
N LYS A 29 -7.88 10.48 11.16
CA LYS A 29 -8.86 11.48 11.59
C LYS A 29 -8.86 12.66 10.62
N TYR A 30 -10.05 13.09 10.16
CA TYR A 30 -10.17 14.13 9.13
C TYR A 30 -9.42 15.42 9.50
N SER A 31 -9.55 15.87 10.75
CA SER A 31 -8.97 17.12 11.25
C SER A 31 -7.44 17.14 11.31
N LYS A 32 -6.76 16.00 11.16
CA LYS A 32 -5.29 15.87 11.28
C LYS A 32 -4.66 15.14 10.10
N SER A 33 -5.44 14.83 9.06
CA SER A 33 -5.00 13.87 8.06
C SER A 33 -4.03 14.46 7.05
N MET A 34 -2.98 13.69 6.76
CA MET A 34 -2.01 13.95 5.70
C MET A 34 -2.20 13.00 4.50
N LEU A 35 -3.25 12.16 4.51
CA LEU A 35 -3.52 11.17 3.46
C LEU A 35 -3.68 11.79 2.07
N HIS A 36 -4.03 13.08 1.97
CA HIS A 36 -4.12 13.78 0.69
C HIS A 36 -2.77 13.82 -0.05
N ILE A 37 -1.64 13.87 0.68
CA ILE A 37 -0.30 13.80 0.11
C ILE A 37 -0.02 12.38 -0.40
N GLU A 38 -0.34 11.36 0.39
CA GLU A 38 -0.19 9.96 -0.03
C GLU A 38 -1.01 9.66 -1.28
N VAL A 39 -2.26 10.14 -1.34
CA VAL A 39 -3.12 10.03 -2.53
C VAL A 39 -2.48 10.71 -3.73
N ALA A 40 -1.91 11.91 -3.57
CA ALA A 40 -1.24 12.61 -4.68
C ALA A 40 -0.03 11.83 -5.21
N VAL A 41 0.80 11.29 -4.32
CA VAL A 41 1.96 10.46 -4.68
C VAL A 41 1.52 9.19 -5.40
N LEU A 42 0.53 8.46 -4.87
CA LEU A 42 0.05 7.22 -5.49
C LEU A 42 -0.66 7.47 -6.83
N LYS A 43 -1.36 8.61 -7.00
CA LYS A 43 -1.88 9.02 -8.32
C LYS A 43 -0.77 9.20 -9.34
N ALA A 44 0.31 9.89 -8.98
CA ALA A 44 1.46 10.09 -9.86
C ALA A 44 2.16 8.76 -10.18
N ALA A 45 2.33 7.88 -9.20
CA ALA A 45 2.90 6.55 -9.39
C ALA A 45 2.05 5.67 -10.33
N ASN A 46 0.72 5.66 -10.15
CA ASN A 46 -0.21 4.97 -11.04
C ASN A 46 -0.11 5.51 -12.48
N ALA A 47 -0.10 6.84 -12.66
CA ALA A 47 0.03 7.46 -13.97
C ALA A 47 1.36 7.12 -14.67
N ALA A 48 2.44 7.03 -13.89
CA ALA A 48 3.76 6.59 -14.37
C ALA A 48 3.86 5.07 -14.60
N LYS A 49 2.81 4.29 -14.25
CA LYS A 49 2.80 2.82 -14.27
C LYS A 49 3.97 2.23 -13.47
N ALA A 50 4.28 2.83 -12.32
CA ALA A 50 5.39 2.43 -11.47
C ALA A 50 5.12 1.09 -10.77
N LYS A 51 5.58 -0.01 -11.38
CA LYS A 51 5.26 -1.40 -10.99
C LYS A 51 5.65 -1.80 -9.55
N HIS A 52 6.59 -1.08 -8.95
CA HIS A 52 7.12 -1.39 -7.61
C HIS A 52 6.55 -0.50 -6.51
N PHE A 53 5.50 0.27 -6.82
CA PHE A 53 4.71 1.04 -5.87
C PHE A 53 3.36 0.36 -5.61
N CYS A 54 2.74 0.69 -4.47
CA CYS A 54 1.33 0.34 -4.26
C CYS A 54 0.46 1.04 -5.31
N GLU A 55 -0.56 0.36 -5.80
CA GLU A 55 -1.55 1.01 -6.66
C GLU A 55 -2.60 1.71 -5.79
N LEU A 56 -2.93 2.95 -6.14
CA LEU A 56 -4.14 3.60 -5.63
C LEU A 56 -5.37 2.93 -6.25
N ILE A 57 -6.27 2.43 -5.40
CA ILE A 57 -7.54 1.81 -5.81
C ILE A 57 -8.68 2.81 -5.65
N ASP A 58 -8.79 3.43 -4.47
CA ASP A 58 -9.85 4.38 -4.11
C ASP A 58 -9.39 5.30 -2.99
N TYR A 59 -10.10 6.40 -2.76
CA TYR A 59 -9.85 7.30 -1.63
C TYR A 59 -11.10 8.14 -1.35
N GLY A 60 -11.25 8.61 -0.12
CA GLY A 60 -12.38 9.44 0.24
C GLY A 60 -12.33 9.97 1.67
N SER A 61 -13.41 10.62 2.06
CA SER A 61 -13.57 11.15 3.41
C SER A 61 -15.01 10.98 3.88
N ASN A 62 -15.18 10.63 5.15
CA ASN A 62 -16.42 10.82 5.87
C ASN A 62 -16.21 11.96 6.87
N LYS A 63 -16.83 13.12 6.61
CA LYS A 63 -16.62 14.32 7.42
C LYS A 63 -17.66 14.37 8.55
N PRO A 64 -17.27 14.77 9.77
CA PRO A 64 -15.93 15.22 10.21
C PRO A 64 -14.99 14.12 10.72
N GLU A 65 -15.32 12.84 10.55
CA GLU A 65 -14.69 11.74 11.27
C GLU A 65 -13.31 11.36 10.71
N TYR A 66 -13.22 10.98 9.43
CA TYR A 66 -12.01 10.37 8.88
C TYR A 66 -11.82 10.59 7.37
N VAL A 67 -10.56 10.45 6.95
CA VAL A 67 -10.13 10.29 5.55
C VAL A 67 -9.59 8.87 5.41
N TYR A 68 -9.76 8.28 4.24
CA TYR A 68 -9.23 6.96 3.94
C TYR A 68 -8.60 6.90 2.55
N VAL A 69 -7.63 6.00 2.42
CA VAL A 69 -7.05 5.58 1.14
C VAL A 69 -7.11 4.06 1.05
N VAL A 70 -7.53 3.58 -0.11
CA VAL A 70 -7.59 2.16 -0.46
C VAL A 70 -6.49 1.89 -1.47
N MET A 71 -5.61 0.94 -1.14
CA MET A 71 -4.47 0.58 -1.96
C MET A 71 -4.29 -0.93 -2.04
N THR A 72 -3.45 -1.39 -2.97
CA THR A 72 -3.08 -2.81 -3.06
C THR A 72 -2.57 -3.33 -1.73
N LEU A 73 -3.13 -4.45 -1.28
CA LEU A 73 -2.59 -5.16 -0.12
C LEU A 73 -1.26 -5.81 -0.51
N LEU A 74 -0.19 -5.38 0.15
CA LEU A 74 1.11 -6.02 0.05
C LEU A 74 1.26 -7.11 1.12
N PHE A 75 2.26 -7.96 0.94
CA PHE A 75 2.66 -8.92 1.96
C PHE A 75 3.35 -8.23 3.13
N LYS A 76 3.93 -9.02 4.05
CA LYS A 76 4.76 -8.52 5.16
C LYS A 76 5.79 -7.51 4.66
N ASP A 77 6.05 -6.48 5.46
CA ASP A 77 7.09 -5.50 5.16
C ASP A 77 8.49 -6.15 5.14
N LEU A 78 9.45 -5.45 4.50
CA LEU A 78 10.81 -5.94 4.35
C LEU A 78 11.52 -6.19 5.68
N HIS A 79 11.20 -5.42 6.73
CA HIS A 79 11.80 -5.59 8.03
C HIS A 79 11.35 -6.92 8.66
N LYS A 80 10.05 -7.21 8.61
CA LYS A 80 9.49 -8.47 9.09
C LYS A 80 10.01 -9.65 8.29
N LEU A 81 10.00 -9.58 6.96
CA LEU A 81 10.57 -10.62 6.09
C LEU A 81 12.04 -10.90 6.41
N ARG A 82 12.85 -9.84 6.54
CA ARG A 82 14.26 -9.96 6.93
C ARG A 82 14.41 -10.67 8.26
N SER A 83 13.57 -10.34 9.25
CA SER A 83 13.66 -10.91 10.61
C SER A 83 13.32 -12.40 10.68
N GLU A 84 12.55 -12.92 9.72
CA GLU A 84 12.15 -14.33 9.63
C GLU A 84 13.21 -15.22 8.93
N MET A 85 14.23 -14.61 8.31
CA MET A 85 15.36 -15.33 7.73
C MET A 85 16.27 -15.91 8.83
N HIS A 86 16.89 -17.07 8.57
CA HIS A 86 17.78 -17.77 9.51
C HIS A 86 18.85 -16.86 10.16
N GLU A 87 19.46 -15.96 9.39
CA GLU A 87 20.49 -15.03 9.87
C GLU A 87 19.98 -13.57 10.02
N LYS A 88 18.66 -13.36 10.01
CA LYS A 88 18.04 -12.03 10.06
C LYS A 88 18.57 -11.06 8.98
N LYS A 89 19.00 -11.60 7.84
CA LYS A 89 19.47 -10.86 6.67
C LYS A 89 18.98 -11.53 5.41
N PHE A 90 18.82 -10.73 4.37
CA PHE A 90 18.59 -11.26 3.02
C PHE A 90 19.90 -11.82 2.46
N THR A 91 19.80 -12.86 1.63
CA THR A 91 20.95 -13.35 0.86
C THR A 91 21.41 -12.25 -0.12
N PRO A 92 22.69 -12.24 -0.52
CA PRO A 92 23.20 -11.23 -1.46
C PRO A 92 22.35 -11.09 -2.73
N GLY A 93 21.93 -12.22 -3.32
CA GLY A 93 21.05 -12.22 -4.50
C GLY A 93 19.68 -11.60 -4.25
N THR A 94 19.06 -11.85 -3.09
CA THR A 94 17.78 -11.23 -2.73
C THR A 94 17.96 -9.73 -2.47
N SER A 95 19.02 -9.33 -1.76
CA SER A 95 19.34 -7.92 -1.52
C SER A 95 19.51 -7.14 -2.82
N ILE A 96 20.29 -7.66 -3.78
CA ILE A 96 20.52 -7.00 -5.08
C ILE A 96 19.20 -6.84 -5.84
N ARG A 97 18.36 -7.89 -5.89
CA ARG A 97 17.06 -7.81 -6.57
C ARG A 97 16.13 -6.79 -5.91
N LEU A 98 16.05 -6.79 -4.57
CA LEU A 98 15.24 -5.81 -3.84
C LEU A 98 15.70 -4.39 -4.17
N SER A 99 17.00 -4.11 -4.09
CA SER A 99 17.57 -2.80 -4.44
C SER A 99 17.26 -2.41 -5.88
N LEU A 100 17.39 -3.34 -6.83
CA LEU A 100 17.08 -3.08 -8.24
C LEU A 100 15.61 -2.70 -8.42
N GLN A 101 14.68 -3.41 -7.78
CA GLN A 101 13.25 -3.08 -7.88
C GLN A 101 12.90 -1.77 -7.16
N SER A 102 13.54 -1.44 -6.03
CA SER A 102 13.31 -0.19 -5.31
C SER A 102 13.74 1.04 -6.10
N LEU A 103 14.78 0.93 -6.94
CA LEU A 103 15.29 2.02 -7.78
C LEU A 103 14.60 2.08 -9.15
N ARG A 104 13.82 1.05 -9.51
CA ARG A 104 13.22 0.93 -10.82
C ARG A 104 11.88 1.68 -10.89
N VAL A 105 11.86 2.75 -11.67
CA VAL A 105 10.67 3.60 -11.87
C VAL A 105 9.86 3.20 -13.13
N ARG A 106 10.31 2.22 -13.93
CA ARG A 106 9.68 1.80 -15.21
C ARG A 106 9.71 0.29 -15.48
#